data_AF-A0A928D9K3-F1
#
_entry.id   AF-A0A928D9K3-F1
#
_cell.length_a   1.000
_cell.length_b   1.000
_cell.length_c   1.000
_cell.angle_alpha   90.00
_cell.angle_beta   90.00
_cell.angle_gamma   90.00
#
_symmetry.space_group_name_H-M   'P 1'
#
loop_
_entity.id
_entity.type
_entity.pdbx_description
1 polymer ?
#
loop_
_entity_poly.entity_id
_entity_poly.type
_entity_poly.pdbx_seq_one_letter_code
_entity_poly.pdbx_strand_id
1 'polypeptide(L)'
;MDTTKHPWKFFSHSGLKQVRIECGEDLRNLKSLDQKHWTVLAASNSGLRFDSRMLEFLDTDGDGRVRVPELLAAIEFLESKGVDLDSLFRKDPEDEKRLAEISEKLADLARVEPSDDEKAAMKAWEEAPSNDASIMPLKDATADVNSALAAVEPLLDAYFTPAADAPLVMEGPEATLPLKGNINPKYADAIAAFNEKAVKPIVGEIDELKRADYLKVKTAFAPYRAWVSSKPVMNAGAKGELEAEERLVRYRMHLVEYVRNFVNQANLYGADTEPMFLTGTLFIDGRECRLCFHVDSEAAHSALAAKSDCCIVYLKLARSGAAPRSVCAVITTGRTIPLYVGRNGVFYDRDGNAWDATITKVVQAQVSLCEAFWAPWRKIGELIGGQIKKFVGDTQTKSVGGVTKAIDGVGAAAAKPAAPSADQSANGAALASSIAALGIGIGMVGAAFAGIVGLVAGLPWWKTAIGVLLVIAAVSLPSVVLAWFKLRRRDIGAVLNACGWAVNRPLRFSQKLARRFTRRV
;
A
#
# COMPACT_ATOMS: atom_id res chain seq x y z
N MET A 1 5.85 20.32 45.14
CA MET A 1 5.74 19.17 44.21
C MET A 1 7.08 19.05 43.52
N ASP A 2 7.86 18.07 43.95
CA ASP A 2 9.23 17.87 43.48
C ASP A 2 9.17 17.33 42.04
N THR A 3 9.32 18.22 41.05
CA THR A 3 9.31 17.86 39.63
C THR A 3 10.66 17.24 39.28
N THR A 4 10.95 16.06 39.80
CA THR A 4 12.05 15.25 39.32
C THR A 4 11.69 14.75 37.93
N LYS A 5 12.30 15.39 36.91
CA LYS A 5 12.15 14.99 35.51
C LYS A 5 12.52 13.51 35.38
N HIS A 6 11.61 12.69 34.81
CA HIS A 6 11.84 11.25 34.64
C HIS A 6 13.20 10.99 33.96
N PRO A 7 14.09 10.17 34.55
CA PRO A 7 15.43 9.94 34.04
C PRO A 7 15.40 8.99 32.84
N TRP A 8 15.12 9.53 31.64
CA TRP A 8 15.10 8.76 30.40
C TRP A 8 16.44 8.11 30.07
N LYS A 9 16.42 6.79 29.87
CA LYS A 9 17.56 6.05 29.34
C LYS A 9 17.54 6.07 27.81
N PHE A 10 18.72 6.12 27.21
CA PHE A 10 18.88 6.15 25.76
C PHE A 10 19.82 5.05 25.26
N PHE A 11 19.60 4.59 24.04
CA PHE A 11 20.55 3.77 23.30
C PHE A 11 20.86 4.40 21.95
N SER A 12 22.02 4.06 21.39
CA SER A 12 22.45 4.55 20.08
C SER A 12 22.55 3.39 19.09
N HIS A 13 21.83 3.48 17.98
CA HIS A 13 21.93 2.53 16.87
C HIS A 13 21.94 3.28 15.53
N SER A 14 22.82 2.87 14.61
CA SER A 14 22.96 3.47 13.27
C SER A 14 23.08 5.01 13.24
N GLY A 15 23.64 5.62 14.29
CA GLY A 15 23.77 7.08 14.42
C GLY A 15 22.54 7.81 14.97
N LEU A 16 21.53 7.09 15.45
CA LEU A 16 20.35 7.65 16.13
C LEU A 16 20.41 7.35 17.62
N LYS A 17 20.14 8.36 18.46
CA LYS A 17 19.95 8.19 19.91
C LYS A 17 18.46 8.10 20.22
N GLN A 18 18.00 6.94 20.67
CA GLN A 18 16.59 6.62 20.89
C GLN A 18 16.31 6.29 22.37
N VAL A 19 15.09 6.57 22.82
CA VAL A 19 14.66 6.30 24.21
C VAL A 19 14.51 4.79 24.41
N ARG A 20 14.91 4.28 25.58
CA ARG A 20 14.60 2.92 26.04
C ARG A 20 13.28 2.94 26.80
N ILE A 21 12.45 1.93 26.57
CA ILE A 21 11.19 1.71 27.30
C ILE A 21 11.29 0.31 27.89
N GLU A 22 11.61 0.22 29.17
CA GLU A 22 11.96 -1.03 29.85
C GLU A 22 10.99 -1.39 30.98
N CYS A 23 10.28 -0.41 31.56
CA CYS A 23 9.34 -0.61 32.66
C CYS A 23 8.06 0.23 32.53
N GLY A 24 7.08 -0.05 33.40
CA GLY A 24 5.80 0.64 33.48
C GLY A 24 5.94 2.13 33.82
N GLU A 25 6.97 2.49 34.60
CA GLU A 25 7.27 3.89 34.90
C GLU A 25 7.69 4.68 33.64
N ASP A 26 8.36 4.03 32.68
CA ASP A 26 8.66 4.65 31.38
C ASP A 26 7.38 4.90 30.56
N LEU A 27 6.40 3.98 30.63
CA LEU A 27 5.12 4.14 29.94
C LEU A 27 4.28 5.27 30.54
N ARG A 28 4.18 5.33 31.87
CA ARG A 28 3.45 6.38 32.60
C ARG A 28 4.00 7.77 32.30
N ASN A 29 5.32 7.90 32.23
CA ASN A 29 5.98 9.18 31.98
C ASN A 29 6.08 9.52 30.49
N LEU A 30 5.59 8.67 29.57
CA LEU A 30 5.72 8.86 28.12
C LEU A 30 5.09 10.17 27.63
N LYS A 31 4.04 10.66 28.30
CA LYS A 31 3.44 11.98 28.04
C LYS A 31 4.39 13.17 28.26
N SER A 32 5.41 13.00 29.09
CA SER A 32 6.44 14.01 29.34
C SER A 32 7.61 13.95 28.35
N LEU A 33 7.67 12.90 27.52
CA LEU A 33 8.73 12.73 26.53
C LEU A 33 8.51 13.68 25.36
N ASP A 34 9.45 14.59 25.18
CA ASP A 34 9.47 15.51 24.03
C ASP A 34 9.35 14.74 22.70
N GLN A 35 8.37 15.12 21.88
CA GLN A 35 8.03 14.49 20.60
C GLN A 35 9.22 14.37 19.64
N LYS A 36 10.26 15.21 19.78
CA LYS A 36 11.48 15.07 18.98
C LYS A 36 12.19 13.73 19.18
N HIS A 37 11.96 13.02 20.30
CA HIS A 37 12.54 11.72 20.59
C HIS A 37 11.72 10.54 20.06
N TRP A 38 10.50 10.81 19.61
CA TRP A 38 9.64 9.81 18.98
C TRP A 38 10.12 9.57 17.55
N THR A 39 10.26 8.29 17.20
CA THR A 39 10.71 7.88 15.86
C THR A 39 9.58 8.03 14.85
N VAL A 40 8.35 7.73 15.27
CA VAL A 40 7.13 7.86 14.47
C VAL A 40 6.15 8.78 15.22
N LEU A 41 5.45 9.63 14.48
CA LEU A 41 4.41 10.54 15.02
C LEU A 41 3.00 10.11 14.62
N ALA A 42 2.88 9.40 13.50
CA ALA A 42 1.66 8.74 13.05
C ALA A 42 2.02 7.46 12.28
N ALA A 43 1.31 6.36 12.53
CA ALA A 43 1.47 5.10 11.82
C ALA A 43 0.14 4.72 11.17
N SER A 44 0.17 4.14 9.96
CA SER A 44 -1.05 3.61 9.35
C SER A 44 -1.54 2.39 10.14
N ASN A 45 -2.87 2.23 10.27
CA ASN A 45 -3.48 1.04 10.86
C ASN A 45 -3.55 -0.16 9.89
N SER A 46 -3.10 0.01 8.65
CA SER A 46 -3.24 -0.98 7.57
C SER A 46 -1.89 -1.55 7.13
N GLY A 47 -1.90 -2.78 6.61
CA GLY A 47 -0.70 -3.42 6.05
C GLY A 47 0.39 -3.78 7.08
N LEU A 48 0.05 -3.79 8.37
CA LEU A 48 0.97 -4.07 9.45
C LEU A 48 0.93 -5.55 9.88
N ARG A 49 2.09 -6.07 10.25
CA ARG A 49 2.28 -7.23 11.14
C ARG A 49 1.93 -6.81 12.57
N PHE A 50 0.66 -6.58 12.81
CA PHE A 50 0.14 -6.33 14.15
C PHE A 50 -1.30 -6.80 14.26
N ASP A 51 -1.82 -6.86 15.49
CA ASP A 51 -3.20 -7.23 15.74
C ASP A 51 -4.15 -6.14 15.20
N SER A 52 -4.89 -6.46 14.13
CA SER A 52 -5.74 -5.50 13.40
C SER A 52 -6.82 -4.90 14.29
N ARG A 53 -7.46 -5.73 15.12
CA ARG A 53 -8.50 -5.31 16.05
C ARG A 53 -7.98 -4.35 17.13
N MET A 54 -6.76 -4.57 17.63
CA MET A 54 -6.10 -3.62 18.54
C MET A 54 -5.81 -2.28 17.86
N LEU A 55 -5.40 -2.29 16.58
CA LEU A 55 -5.18 -1.05 15.82
C LEU A 55 -6.50 -0.28 15.60
N GLU A 56 -7.62 -0.98 15.36
CA GLU A 56 -8.96 -0.37 15.32
C GLU A 56 -9.34 0.28 16.64
N PHE A 57 -9.00 -0.34 17.78
CA PHE A 57 -9.25 0.26 19.09
C PHE A 57 -8.36 1.47 19.40
N LEU A 58 -7.16 1.53 18.82
CA LEU A 58 -6.25 2.68 18.94
C LEU A 58 -6.68 3.84 18.04
N ASP A 59 -7.23 3.56 16.86
CA ASP A 59 -7.73 4.55 15.90
C ASP A 59 -9.12 5.06 16.32
N THR A 60 -9.13 5.99 17.26
CA THR A 60 -10.36 6.47 17.90
C THR A 60 -11.15 7.44 17.04
N ASP A 61 -10.50 8.12 16.09
CA ASP A 61 -11.13 9.02 15.13
C ASP A 61 -11.49 8.35 13.79
N GLY A 62 -11.05 7.11 13.57
CA GLY A 62 -11.39 6.28 12.41
C GLY A 62 -10.73 6.76 11.12
N ASP A 63 -9.63 7.51 11.21
CA ASP A 63 -8.98 8.12 10.05
C ASP A 63 -7.94 7.23 9.35
N GLY A 64 -7.74 6.01 9.88
CA GLY A 64 -6.79 5.04 9.34
C GLY A 64 -5.38 5.17 9.91
N ARG A 65 -5.15 6.04 10.91
CA ARG A 65 -3.81 6.35 11.42
C ARG A 65 -3.78 6.53 12.93
N VAL A 66 -2.92 5.76 13.58
CA VAL A 66 -2.65 5.90 15.01
C VAL A 66 -1.62 7.00 15.24
N ARG A 67 -1.98 8.01 16.04
CA ARG A 67 -1.14 9.15 16.44
C ARG A 67 -0.68 9.06 17.90
N VAL A 68 0.26 9.93 18.26
CA VAL A 68 0.78 10.05 19.64
C VAL A 68 -0.33 10.22 20.69
N PRO A 69 -1.34 11.11 20.53
CA PRO A 69 -2.37 11.30 21.55
C PRO A 69 -3.19 10.03 21.82
N GLU A 70 -3.50 9.26 20.80
CA GLU A 70 -4.27 8.02 20.91
C GLU A 70 -3.49 6.94 21.65
N LEU A 71 -2.18 6.86 21.40
CA LEU A 71 -1.31 5.96 22.15
C LEU A 71 -1.22 6.34 23.63
N LEU A 72 -1.16 7.64 23.93
CA LEU A 72 -1.19 8.14 25.31
C LEU A 72 -2.55 7.85 25.97
N ALA A 73 -3.66 8.06 25.24
CA ALA A 73 -5.00 7.73 25.71
C ALA A 73 -5.17 6.23 26.00
N ALA A 74 -4.53 5.35 25.22
CA ALA A 74 -4.52 3.92 25.49
C ALA A 74 -3.79 3.56 26.79
N ILE A 75 -2.67 4.23 27.09
CA ILE A 75 -1.96 4.06 28.37
C ILE A 75 -2.80 4.59 29.54
N GLU A 76 -3.40 5.77 29.39
CA GLU A 76 -4.30 6.35 30.39
C GLU A 76 -5.55 5.48 30.62
N PHE A 77 -6.07 4.84 29.57
CA PHE A 77 -7.15 3.86 29.68
C PHE A 77 -6.75 2.67 30.55
N LEU A 78 -5.55 2.10 30.34
CA LEU A 78 -5.05 1.00 31.19
C LEU A 78 -4.90 1.43 32.66
N GLU A 79 -4.37 2.63 32.91
CA GLU A 79 -4.27 3.18 34.26
C GLU A 79 -5.65 3.39 34.90
N SER A 80 -6.64 3.88 34.15
CA SER A 80 -8.02 4.05 34.63
C SER A 80 -8.70 2.73 34.99
N LYS A 81 -8.28 1.62 34.36
CA LYS A 81 -8.75 0.27 34.66
C LYS A 81 -7.95 -0.41 35.78
N GLY A 82 -6.99 0.29 36.40
CA GLY A 82 -6.18 -0.22 37.50
C GLY A 82 -5.17 -1.28 37.07
N VAL A 83 -4.79 -1.32 35.79
CA VAL A 83 -3.79 -2.27 35.29
C VAL A 83 -2.40 -1.83 35.74
N ASP A 84 -1.64 -2.75 36.34
CA ASP A 84 -0.22 -2.53 36.61
C ASP A 84 0.56 -2.47 35.28
N LEU A 85 1.13 -1.31 34.96
CA LEU A 85 1.88 -1.10 33.71
C LEU A 85 3.16 -1.93 33.63
N ASP A 86 3.76 -2.32 34.77
CA ASP A 86 4.94 -3.18 34.78
C ASP A 86 4.61 -4.61 34.34
N SER A 87 3.38 -5.08 34.61
CA SER A 87 2.92 -6.40 34.18
C SER A 87 2.89 -6.55 32.65
N LEU A 88 2.70 -5.45 31.91
CA LEU A 88 2.62 -5.42 30.44
C LEU A 88 3.92 -5.84 29.74
N PHE A 89 5.05 -5.83 30.45
CA PHE A 89 6.34 -6.25 29.89
C PHE A 89 6.53 -7.77 29.90
N ARG A 90 5.60 -8.52 30.50
CA ARG A 90 5.61 -9.97 30.59
C ARG A 90 4.43 -10.53 29.80
N LYS A 91 4.64 -11.65 29.13
CA LYS A 91 3.54 -12.37 28.48
C LYS A 91 2.80 -13.18 29.54
N ASP A 92 1.51 -12.92 29.68
CA ASP A 92 0.61 -13.71 30.52
C ASP A 92 -0.15 -14.72 29.64
N PRO A 93 0.05 -16.04 29.80
CA PRO A 93 -0.67 -17.04 29.02
C PRO A 93 -2.18 -17.04 29.29
N GLU A 94 -2.63 -16.44 30.39
CA GLU A 94 -4.06 -16.35 30.69
C GLU A 94 -4.78 -15.31 29.82
N ASP A 95 -4.07 -14.27 29.38
CA ASP A 95 -4.64 -13.23 28.51
C ASP A 95 -5.00 -13.80 27.13
N GLU A 96 -4.25 -14.78 26.61
CA GLU A 96 -4.58 -15.48 25.36
C GLU A 96 -5.89 -16.29 25.47
N LYS A 97 -6.11 -16.97 26.61
CA LYS A 97 -7.35 -17.73 26.83
C LYS A 97 -8.55 -16.80 26.97
N ARG A 98 -8.42 -15.73 27.77
CA ARG A 98 -9.46 -14.71 27.93
C ARG A 98 -9.85 -14.10 26.59
N LEU A 99 -8.86 -13.78 25.75
CA LEU A 99 -9.13 -13.24 24.41
C LEU A 99 -9.92 -14.23 23.54
N ALA A 100 -9.58 -15.52 23.61
CA ALA A 100 -10.31 -16.55 22.87
C ALA A 100 -11.77 -16.69 23.33
N GLU A 101 -12.01 -16.70 24.64
CA GLU A 101 -13.37 -16.74 25.23
C GLU A 101 -14.20 -15.51 24.86
N ILE A 102 -13.61 -14.31 24.94
CA ILE A 102 -14.29 -13.06 24.55
C ILE A 102 -14.60 -13.05 23.06
N SER A 103 -13.65 -13.49 22.23
CA SER A 103 -13.84 -13.57 20.77
C SER A 103 -14.95 -14.55 20.39
N GLU A 104 -15.09 -15.68 21.10
CA GLU A 104 -16.18 -16.64 20.89
C GLU A 104 -17.54 -16.02 21.27
N LYS A 105 -17.63 -15.33 22.41
CA LYS A 105 -18.84 -14.63 22.84
C LYS A 105 -19.25 -13.50 21.88
N LEU A 106 -18.27 -12.76 21.34
CA LEU A 106 -18.53 -11.72 20.34
C LEU A 106 -18.97 -12.32 18.99
N ALA A 107 -18.47 -13.50 18.62
CA ALA A 107 -18.86 -14.19 17.39
C ALA A 107 -20.28 -14.76 17.45
N ASP A 108 -20.73 -15.22 18.63
CA ASP A 108 -22.08 -15.74 18.85
C ASP A 108 -22.78 -14.99 20.00
N LEU A 109 -23.03 -13.71 19.76
CA LEU A 109 -23.76 -12.84 20.70
C LEU A 109 -25.15 -13.39 21.04
N ALA A 110 -25.76 -14.23 20.19
CA ALA A 110 -27.08 -14.81 20.45
C ALA A 110 -27.07 -15.85 21.59
N ARG A 111 -25.91 -16.45 21.89
CA ARG A 111 -25.74 -17.36 23.04
C ARG A 111 -25.57 -16.65 24.36
N VAL A 112 -25.23 -15.36 24.35
CA VAL A 112 -25.15 -14.54 25.56
C VAL A 112 -26.58 -14.33 26.05
N GLU A 113 -26.87 -14.75 27.28
CA GLU A 113 -28.21 -14.56 27.85
C GLU A 113 -28.51 -13.07 27.96
N PRO A 114 -29.60 -12.58 27.33
CA PRO A 114 -30.00 -11.19 27.45
C PRO A 114 -30.39 -10.86 28.89
N SER A 115 -30.13 -9.63 29.30
CA SER A 115 -30.54 -9.18 30.63
C SER A 115 -32.06 -9.21 30.77
N ASP A 116 -32.55 -9.29 32.01
CA ASP A 116 -33.99 -9.28 32.26
C ASP A 116 -34.65 -7.98 31.77
N ASP A 117 -33.92 -6.87 31.83
CA ASP A 117 -34.35 -5.57 31.32
C ASP A 117 -34.46 -5.57 29.79
N GLU A 118 -33.51 -6.18 29.07
CA GLU A 118 -33.56 -6.31 27.61
C GLU A 118 -34.72 -7.21 27.16
N LYS A 119 -34.96 -8.32 27.87
CA LYS A 119 -36.12 -9.19 27.63
C LYS A 119 -37.43 -8.44 27.86
N ALA A 120 -37.52 -7.67 28.94
CA ALA A 120 -38.69 -6.85 29.25
C ALA A 120 -38.93 -5.76 28.19
N ALA A 121 -37.88 -5.08 27.74
CA ALA A 121 -37.95 -4.06 26.70
C ALA A 121 -38.41 -4.64 25.35
N MET A 122 -37.90 -5.83 24.98
CA MET A 122 -38.32 -6.50 23.76
C MET A 122 -39.79 -6.94 23.82
N LYS A 123 -40.20 -7.52 24.95
CA LYS A 123 -41.60 -7.90 25.17
C LYS A 123 -42.53 -6.67 25.09
N ALA A 124 -42.14 -5.56 25.72
CA ALA A 124 -42.90 -4.31 25.64
C ALA A 124 -43.00 -3.77 24.20
N TRP A 125 -41.94 -3.92 23.40
CA TRP A 125 -41.96 -3.57 21.98
C TRP A 125 -42.89 -4.49 21.16
N GLU A 126 -42.91 -5.80 21.43
CA GLU A 126 -43.79 -6.76 20.76
C GLU A 126 -45.27 -6.54 21.11
N GLU A 127 -45.56 -6.13 22.35
CA GLU A 127 -46.91 -5.84 22.83
C GLU A 127 -47.42 -4.44 22.41
N ALA A 128 -46.53 -3.51 22.05
CA ALA A 128 -46.89 -2.13 21.71
C ALA A 128 -47.98 -2.01 20.62
N PRO A 129 -47.92 -2.75 19.48
CA PRO A 129 -48.97 -2.71 18.46
C PRO A 129 -50.33 -3.26 18.92
N SER A 130 -50.34 -4.11 19.94
CA SER A 130 -51.58 -4.63 20.55
C SER A 130 -52.20 -3.63 21.52
N ASN A 131 -51.37 -2.80 22.15
CA ASN A 131 -51.79 -1.78 23.11
C ASN A 131 -52.17 -0.45 22.45
N ASP A 132 -51.59 -0.13 21.29
CA ASP A 132 -51.87 1.09 20.54
C ASP A 132 -52.17 0.78 19.05
N ALA A 133 -53.45 0.86 18.70
CA ALA A 133 -53.93 0.61 17.34
C ALA A 133 -53.40 1.64 16.31
N SER A 134 -52.89 2.80 16.74
CA SER A 134 -52.32 3.81 15.84
C SER A 134 -50.97 3.39 15.25
N ILE A 135 -50.27 2.43 15.89
CA ILE A 135 -49.02 1.86 15.39
C ILE A 135 -49.28 0.99 14.14
N MET A 136 -50.44 0.34 14.05
CA MET A 136 -50.84 -0.47 12.90
C MET A 136 -52.11 0.08 12.23
N PRO A 137 -52.02 1.19 11.47
CA PRO A 137 -53.18 1.84 10.85
C PRO A 137 -54.00 0.92 9.94
N LEU A 138 -53.39 -0.13 9.38
CA LEU A 138 -54.06 -1.13 8.52
C LEU A 138 -53.96 -2.56 9.07
N LYS A 139 -53.71 -2.71 10.38
CA LYS A 139 -53.51 -4.02 11.05
C LYS A 139 -52.46 -4.86 10.30
N ASP A 140 -52.79 -6.10 9.94
CA ASP A 140 -51.88 -7.06 9.28
C ASP A 140 -51.31 -6.55 7.94
N ALA A 141 -52.03 -5.66 7.23
CA ALA A 141 -51.57 -5.10 5.96
C ALA A 141 -50.55 -3.96 6.13
N THR A 142 -50.35 -3.43 7.35
CA THR A 142 -49.51 -2.24 7.60
C THR A 142 -48.07 -2.42 7.11
N ALA A 143 -47.48 -3.60 7.31
CA ALA A 143 -46.10 -3.88 6.92
C ALA A 143 -45.92 -3.87 5.39
N ASP A 144 -46.78 -4.59 4.67
CA ASP A 144 -46.76 -4.68 3.20
C ASP A 144 -47.01 -3.32 2.54
N VAL A 145 -47.90 -2.54 3.13
CA VAL A 145 -48.25 -1.20 2.63
C VAL A 145 -47.12 -0.21 2.89
N ASN A 146 -46.44 -0.30 4.04
CA ASN A 146 -45.26 0.51 4.33
C ASN A 146 -44.10 0.19 3.37
N SER A 147 -43.90 -1.09 3.02
CA SER A 147 -42.92 -1.49 1.99
C SER A 147 -43.26 -0.93 0.61
N ALA A 148 -44.54 -0.95 0.23
CA ALA A 148 -44.99 -0.34 -1.03
C ALA A 148 -44.79 1.19 -1.05
N LEU A 149 -45.09 1.88 0.06
CA LEU A 149 -44.84 3.31 0.22
C LEU A 149 -43.34 3.64 0.14
N ALA A 150 -42.48 2.89 0.86
CA ALA A 150 -41.03 3.13 0.87
C ALA A 150 -40.38 2.97 -0.53
N ALA A 151 -40.94 2.12 -1.39
CA ALA A 151 -40.45 1.93 -2.75
C ALA A 151 -40.69 3.13 -3.68
N VAL A 152 -41.76 3.89 -3.46
CA VAL A 152 -42.14 5.06 -4.28
C VAL A 152 -41.79 6.39 -3.62
N GLU A 153 -41.55 6.41 -2.31
CA GLU A 153 -41.30 7.61 -1.51
C GLU A 153 -40.15 8.49 -2.03
N PRO A 154 -38.98 7.98 -2.47
CA PRO A 154 -37.93 8.84 -3.04
C PRO A 154 -38.37 9.57 -4.32
N LEU A 155 -39.24 8.94 -5.12
CA LEU A 155 -39.77 9.52 -6.36
C LEU A 155 -40.85 10.56 -6.06
N LEU A 156 -41.75 10.25 -5.12
CA LEU A 156 -42.82 11.15 -4.70
C LEU A 156 -42.26 12.36 -3.94
N ASP A 157 -41.28 12.17 -3.06
CA ASP A 157 -40.59 13.26 -2.36
C ASP A 157 -39.86 14.16 -3.37
N ALA A 158 -39.21 13.62 -4.40
CA ALA A 158 -38.59 14.41 -5.47
C ALA A 158 -39.61 15.16 -6.35
N TYR A 159 -40.82 14.61 -6.52
CA TYR A 159 -41.89 15.22 -7.32
C TYR A 159 -42.63 16.33 -6.56
N PHE A 160 -42.94 16.12 -5.28
CA PHE A 160 -43.70 17.05 -4.44
C PHE A 160 -42.85 18.05 -3.65
N THR A 161 -41.52 17.87 -3.59
CA THR A 161 -40.60 18.78 -2.87
C THR A 161 -39.76 19.56 -3.89
N PRO A 162 -39.88 20.90 -3.96
CA PRO A 162 -38.97 21.72 -4.74
C PRO A 162 -37.53 21.62 -4.20
N ALA A 163 -36.52 21.72 -5.07
CA ALA A 163 -35.12 21.76 -4.65
C ALA A 163 -34.89 22.92 -3.66
N ALA A 164 -34.23 22.64 -2.52
CA ALA A 164 -34.01 23.60 -1.44
C ALA A 164 -33.23 24.88 -1.87
N ASP A 165 -32.54 24.83 -3.02
CA ASP A 165 -31.76 25.93 -3.58
C ASP A 165 -32.54 26.82 -4.57
N ALA A 166 -33.86 26.64 -4.70
CA ALA A 166 -34.68 27.45 -5.60
C ALA A 166 -34.92 28.86 -5.00
N PRO A 167 -34.54 29.95 -5.68
CA PRO A 167 -34.61 31.32 -5.14
C PRO A 167 -36.03 31.88 -4.98
N LEU A 168 -37.06 31.22 -5.53
CA LEU A 168 -38.47 31.58 -5.39
C LEU A 168 -39.31 30.31 -5.22
N VAL A 169 -40.05 30.20 -4.10
CA VAL A 169 -41.11 29.21 -3.92
C VAL A 169 -42.32 29.72 -4.70
N MET A 170 -42.43 29.34 -5.98
CA MET A 170 -43.66 29.57 -6.73
C MET A 170 -44.73 28.65 -6.11
N GLU A 171 -45.74 29.23 -5.46
CA GLU A 171 -47.06 28.59 -5.31
C GLU A 171 -47.69 28.49 -6.72
N GLY A 172 -47.11 27.67 -7.58
CA GLY A 172 -47.74 27.25 -8.82
C GLY A 172 -49.00 26.41 -8.52
N PRO A 173 -49.86 26.16 -9.52
CA PRO A 173 -51.04 25.30 -9.34
C PRO A 173 -50.60 23.97 -8.71
N GLU A 174 -51.33 23.50 -7.69
CA GLU A 174 -51.01 22.30 -6.90
C GLU A 174 -50.54 21.18 -7.83
N ALA A 175 -49.25 20.80 -7.79
CA ALA A 175 -48.76 19.69 -8.59
C ALA A 175 -49.56 18.44 -8.21
N THR A 176 -50.30 17.88 -9.16
CA THR A 176 -51.08 16.65 -8.98
C THR A 176 -50.45 15.50 -9.72
N LEU A 177 -50.33 14.36 -9.04
CA LEU A 177 -49.82 13.13 -9.65
C LEU A 177 -51.00 12.26 -10.13
N PRO A 178 -51.15 12.01 -11.44
CA PRO A 178 -52.18 11.09 -11.93
C PRO A 178 -51.85 9.66 -11.51
N LEU A 179 -52.81 8.99 -10.86
CA LEU A 179 -52.64 7.61 -10.37
C LEU A 179 -53.02 6.55 -11.42
N LYS A 180 -53.56 6.97 -12.58
CA LYS A 180 -53.94 6.12 -13.72
C LYS A 180 -53.44 6.73 -15.05
N GLY A 181 -53.02 5.88 -15.98
CA GLY A 181 -52.75 6.24 -17.38
C GLY A 181 -51.35 6.81 -17.64
N ASN A 182 -51.12 8.09 -17.33
CA ASN A 182 -49.93 8.84 -17.76
C ASN A 182 -48.71 8.67 -16.82
N ILE A 183 -48.39 7.43 -16.47
CA ILE A 183 -47.24 7.11 -15.62
C ILE A 183 -46.16 6.43 -16.48
N ASN A 184 -44.89 6.76 -16.22
CA ASN A 184 -43.77 6.10 -16.88
C ASN A 184 -43.85 4.57 -16.65
N PRO A 185 -43.79 3.73 -17.71
CA PRO A 185 -43.91 2.27 -17.60
C PRO A 185 -42.97 1.63 -16.57
N LYS A 186 -41.80 2.22 -16.34
CA LYS A 186 -40.82 1.75 -15.34
C LYS A 186 -41.36 1.81 -13.90
N TYR A 187 -42.28 2.74 -13.60
CA TYR A 187 -42.80 2.99 -12.26
C TYR A 187 -44.31 2.70 -12.15
N ALA A 188 -44.94 2.27 -13.24
CA ALA A 188 -46.38 2.04 -13.32
C ALA A 188 -46.87 1.00 -12.30
N ASP A 189 -46.18 -0.13 -12.19
CA ASP A 189 -46.54 -1.20 -11.24
C ASP A 189 -46.38 -0.77 -9.78
N ALA A 190 -45.32 -0.01 -9.47
CA ALA A 190 -45.04 0.48 -8.12
C ALA A 190 -46.06 1.55 -7.69
N ILE A 191 -46.43 2.46 -8.58
CA ILE A 191 -47.45 3.49 -8.31
C ILE A 191 -48.85 2.88 -8.26
N ALA A 192 -49.15 1.87 -9.09
CA ALA A 192 -50.40 1.11 -9.02
C ALA A 192 -50.52 0.37 -7.68
N ALA A 193 -49.46 -0.32 -7.25
CA ALA A 193 -49.42 -0.99 -5.94
C ALA A 193 -49.53 0.00 -4.78
N PHE A 194 -48.89 1.17 -4.85
CA PHE A 194 -49.03 2.23 -3.87
C PHE A 194 -50.46 2.79 -3.81
N ASN A 195 -51.09 3.04 -4.96
CA ASN A 195 -52.46 3.51 -5.03
C ASN A 195 -53.42 2.49 -4.40
N GLU A 196 -53.32 1.23 -4.80
CA GLU A 196 -54.22 0.18 -4.36
C GLU A 196 -54.06 -0.15 -2.87
N LYS A 197 -52.82 -0.21 -2.38
CA LYS A 197 -52.49 -0.67 -1.03
C LYS A 197 -52.45 0.45 0.01
N ALA A 198 -52.03 1.67 -0.35
CA ALA A 198 -51.81 2.77 0.62
C ALA A 198 -52.80 3.93 0.46
N VAL A 199 -53.10 4.35 -0.78
CA VAL A 199 -53.93 5.53 -1.03
C VAL A 199 -55.42 5.22 -0.83
N LYS A 200 -55.93 4.13 -1.43
CA LYS A 200 -57.35 3.73 -1.29
C LYS A 200 -57.79 3.55 0.18
N PRO A 201 -57.03 2.91 1.08
CA PRO A 201 -57.48 2.68 2.45
C PRO A 201 -57.43 3.91 3.37
N ILE A 202 -56.58 4.90 3.06
CA ILE A 202 -56.32 6.05 3.95
C ILE A 202 -57.00 7.33 3.45
N VAL A 203 -56.96 7.59 2.14
CA VAL A 203 -57.48 8.82 1.52
C VAL A 203 -58.81 8.57 0.80
N GLY A 204 -59.05 7.33 0.34
CA GLY A 204 -60.22 6.95 -0.46
C GLY A 204 -59.89 6.81 -1.95
N GLU A 205 -60.92 6.59 -2.77
CA GLU A 205 -60.74 6.42 -4.22
C GLU A 205 -60.57 7.78 -4.91
N ILE A 206 -59.34 8.07 -5.36
CA ILE A 206 -58.95 9.30 -6.03
C ILE A 206 -58.22 9.00 -7.34
N ASP A 207 -58.41 9.84 -8.36
CA ASP A 207 -57.73 9.71 -9.65
C ASP A 207 -56.43 10.53 -9.73
N GLU A 208 -56.33 11.60 -8.94
CA GLU A 208 -55.17 12.49 -8.85
C GLU A 208 -54.73 12.69 -7.38
N LEU A 209 -53.45 12.43 -7.08
CA LEU A 209 -52.88 12.59 -5.76
C LEU A 209 -52.30 13.99 -5.57
N LYS A 210 -52.78 14.71 -4.55
CA LYS A 210 -52.24 16.00 -4.13
C LYS A 210 -51.17 15.85 -3.06
N ARG A 211 -50.32 16.87 -2.91
CA ARG A 211 -49.30 16.94 -1.85
C ARG A 211 -49.88 16.77 -0.45
N ALA A 212 -51.04 17.38 -0.17
CA ALA A 212 -51.70 17.26 1.14
C ALA A 212 -52.12 15.82 1.45
N ASP A 213 -52.59 15.08 0.44
CA ASP A 213 -53.02 13.69 0.60
C ASP A 213 -51.83 12.73 0.70
N TYR A 214 -50.76 13.00 -0.04
CA TYR A 214 -49.48 12.31 0.13
C TYR A 214 -48.91 12.48 1.55
N LEU A 215 -48.94 13.70 2.10
CA LEU A 215 -48.51 13.96 3.47
C LEU A 215 -49.38 13.24 4.51
N LYS A 216 -50.70 13.15 4.32
CA LYS A 216 -51.59 12.36 5.19
C LYS A 216 -51.18 10.89 5.23
N VAL A 217 -50.91 10.28 4.08
CA VAL A 217 -50.42 8.89 4.00
C VAL A 217 -49.09 8.75 4.73
N LYS A 218 -48.14 9.68 4.52
CA LYS A 218 -46.84 9.65 5.21
C LYS A 218 -46.97 9.80 6.72
N THR A 219 -47.84 10.68 7.20
CA THR A 219 -48.13 10.88 8.63
C THR A 219 -48.81 9.65 9.25
N ALA A 220 -49.69 8.97 8.52
CA ALA A 220 -50.36 7.76 9.00
C ALA A 220 -49.38 6.60 9.29
N PHE A 221 -48.30 6.46 8.52
CA PHE A 221 -47.26 5.43 8.74
C PHE A 221 -46.11 5.89 9.64
N ALA A 222 -46.09 7.15 10.09
CA ALA A 222 -45.02 7.64 10.97
C ALA A 222 -44.93 6.90 12.32
N PRO A 223 -46.05 6.58 13.03
CA PRO A 223 -46.00 5.79 14.26
C PRO A 223 -45.45 4.38 14.05
N TYR A 224 -45.87 3.70 12.97
CA TYR A 224 -45.35 2.37 12.60
C TYR A 224 -43.84 2.40 12.38
N ARG A 225 -43.35 3.37 11.60
CA ARG A 225 -41.92 3.52 11.31
C ARG A 225 -41.11 3.85 12.57
N ALA A 226 -41.65 4.71 13.44
CA ALA A 226 -41.04 5.02 14.73
C ALA A 226 -40.93 3.76 15.60
N TRP A 227 -41.99 2.94 15.67
CA TRP A 227 -41.98 1.65 16.37
C TRP A 227 -40.96 0.68 15.77
N VAL A 228 -40.92 0.48 14.44
CA VAL A 228 -39.92 -0.39 13.81
C VAL A 228 -38.49 0.09 14.11
N SER A 229 -38.26 1.40 14.11
CA SER A 229 -36.94 1.99 14.41
C SER A 229 -36.54 1.89 15.88
N SER A 230 -37.51 1.79 16.80
CA SER A 230 -37.27 1.66 18.25
C SER A 230 -37.06 0.22 18.69
N LYS A 231 -37.01 -0.73 17.75
CA LYS A 231 -36.77 -2.15 18.05
C LYS A 231 -35.46 -2.30 18.85
N PRO A 232 -35.52 -2.80 20.09
CA PRO A 232 -34.32 -3.03 20.88
C PRO A 232 -33.37 -4.00 20.17
N VAL A 233 -32.07 -3.66 20.15
CA VAL A 233 -31.03 -4.59 19.69
C VAL A 233 -30.62 -5.45 20.88
N MET A 234 -30.85 -6.76 20.78
CA MET A 234 -30.47 -7.71 21.82
C MET A 234 -28.98 -7.70 22.07
N ASN A 235 -28.60 -7.82 23.36
CA ASN A 235 -27.22 -7.93 23.82
C ASN A 235 -26.33 -6.75 23.39
N ALA A 236 -26.91 -5.59 23.09
CA ALA A 236 -26.15 -4.41 22.71
C ALA A 236 -25.27 -3.90 23.87
N GLY A 237 -25.79 -3.96 25.11
CA GLY A 237 -25.03 -3.63 26.31
C GLY A 237 -23.89 -4.63 26.55
N ALA A 238 -24.22 -5.93 26.54
CA ALA A 238 -23.25 -7.00 26.70
C ALA A 238 -22.14 -6.95 25.63
N LYS A 239 -22.49 -6.61 24.38
CA LYS A 239 -21.51 -6.41 23.30
C LYS A 239 -20.52 -5.30 23.65
N GLY A 240 -20.99 -4.15 24.11
CA GLY A 240 -20.12 -3.03 24.49
C GLY A 240 -19.18 -3.36 25.65
N GLU A 241 -19.65 -4.13 26.62
CA GLU A 241 -18.82 -4.63 27.73
C GLU A 241 -17.76 -5.61 27.25
N LEU A 242 -18.14 -6.57 26.40
CA LEU A 242 -17.21 -7.53 25.79
C LEU A 242 -16.17 -6.84 24.91
N GLU A 243 -16.54 -5.83 24.12
CA GLU A 243 -15.59 -5.05 23.32
C GLU A 243 -14.62 -4.24 24.21
N ALA A 244 -15.09 -3.71 25.35
CA ALA A 244 -14.23 -3.03 26.31
C ALA A 244 -13.25 -3.98 27.01
N GLU A 245 -13.68 -5.21 27.31
CA GLU A 245 -12.82 -6.27 27.85
C GLU A 245 -11.82 -6.78 26.79
N GLU A 246 -12.29 -6.97 25.55
CA GLU A 246 -11.44 -7.31 24.40
C GLU A 246 -10.32 -6.27 24.23
N ARG A 247 -10.66 -4.98 24.24
CA ARG A 247 -9.70 -3.88 24.16
C ARG A 247 -8.68 -3.95 25.30
N LEU A 248 -9.12 -4.21 26.53
CA LEU A 248 -8.26 -4.32 27.70
C LEU A 248 -7.23 -5.46 27.54
N VAL A 249 -7.70 -6.66 27.17
CA VAL A 249 -6.84 -7.85 27.01
C VAL A 249 -5.86 -7.64 25.85
N ARG A 250 -6.31 -7.14 24.70
CA ARG A 250 -5.42 -6.85 23.55
C ARG A 250 -4.35 -5.82 23.89
N TYR A 251 -4.69 -4.78 24.66
CA TYR A 251 -3.70 -3.81 25.13
C TYR A 251 -2.69 -4.45 26.08
N ARG A 252 -3.13 -5.33 26.99
CA ARG A 252 -2.21 -6.08 27.87
C ARG A 252 -1.20 -6.91 27.08
N MET A 253 -1.64 -7.56 26.02
CA MET A 253 -0.81 -8.44 25.21
C MET A 253 0.15 -7.70 24.27
N HIS A 254 -0.31 -6.60 23.66
CA HIS A 254 0.35 -6.04 22.48
C HIS A 254 0.80 -4.58 22.63
N LEU A 255 0.24 -3.80 23.56
CA LEU A 255 0.50 -2.35 23.61
C LEU A 255 1.99 -2.02 23.76
N VAL A 256 2.72 -2.74 24.61
CA VAL A 256 4.16 -2.48 24.83
C VAL A 256 4.98 -2.74 23.57
N GLU A 257 4.67 -3.81 22.82
CA GLU A 257 5.33 -4.09 21.55
C GLU A 257 5.03 -2.97 20.54
N TYR A 258 3.78 -2.51 20.47
CA TYR A 258 3.39 -1.41 19.61
C TYR A 258 4.12 -0.11 19.97
N VAL A 259 4.07 0.30 21.26
CA VAL A 259 4.71 1.51 21.78
C VAL A 259 6.22 1.50 21.53
N ARG A 260 6.91 0.38 21.81
CA ARG A 260 8.35 0.27 21.54
C ARG A 260 8.64 0.48 20.06
N ASN A 261 7.92 -0.19 19.18
CA ASN A 261 8.12 -0.02 17.75
C ASN A 261 7.77 1.40 17.27
N PHE A 262 6.71 2.02 17.78
CA PHE A 262 6.31 3.38 17.43
C PHE A 262 7.33 4.45 17.90
N VAL A 263 7.75 4.37 19.17
CA VAL A 263 8.64 5.37 19.79
C VAL A 263 10.09 5.18 19.36
N ASN A 264 10.61 3.96 19.34
CA ASN A 264 12.03 3.69 19.13
C ASN A 264 12.36 2.63 18.08
N GLN A 265 11.37 2.02 17.41
CA GLN A 265 11.59 0.98 16.39
C GLN A 265 12.51 -0.15 16.88
N ALA A 266 12.40 -0.56 18.16
CA ALA A 266 13.28 -1.57 18.75
C ALA A 266 13.35 -2.87 17.95
N ASN A 267 12.22 -3.37 17.42
CA ASN A 267 12.22 -4.65 16.70
C ASN A 267 12.90 -4.56 15.32
N LEU A 268 13.06 -3.37 14.75
CA LEU A 268 13.85 -3.19 13.53
C LEU A 268 15.33 -3.53 13.75
N TYR A 269 15.85 -3.20 14.94
CA TYR A 269 17.27 -3.35 15.28
C TYR A 269 17.56 -4.60 16.12
N GLY A 270 16.53 -5.22 16.72
CA GLY A 270 16.63 -6.44 17.53
C GLY A 270 16.94 -7.70 16.71
N ALA A 271 17.69 -8.65 17.27
CA ALA A 271 18.18 -9.84 16.55
C ALA A 271 17.16 -10.98 16.37
N ASP A 272 16.14 -11.03 17.23
CA ASP A 272 15.16 -12.13 17.29
C ASP A 272 13.72 -11.65 17.08
N THR A 273 13.54 -10.35 16.88
CA THR A 273 12.23 -9.73 16.62
C THR A 273 12.16 -9.23 15.19
N GLU A 274 10.92 -9.08 14.70
CA GLU A 274 10.62 -8.49 13.42
C GLU A 274 9.83 -7.19 13.61
N PRO A 275 10.12 -6.14 12.84
CA PRO A 275 9.37 -4.90 12.90
C PRO A 275 7.91 -5.07 12.44
N MET A 276 7.01 -4.30 13.04
CA MET A 276 5.56 -4.41 12.82
C MET A 276 5.11 -4.05 11.40
N PHE A 277 5.93 -3.37 10.60
CA PHE A 277 5.54 -2.91 9.26
C PHE A 277 5.87 -3.91 8.15
N LEU A 278 6.44 -5.07 8.49
CA LEU A 278 6.81 -6.08 7.50
C LEU A 278 5.63 -6.95 7.12
N THR A 279 5.38 -7.09 5.83
CA THR A 279 4.22 -7.85 5.32
C THR A 279 4.56 -9.32 5.04
N GLY A 280 5.83 -9.66 4.76
CA GLY A 280 6.21 -11.04 4.44
C GLY A 280 7.63 -11.18 3.88
N THR A 281 7.92 -12.33 3.26
CA THR A 281 9.25 -12.66 2.74
C THR A 281 9.20 -12.98 1.25
N LEU A 282 10.04 -12.31 0.46
CA LEU A 282 10.19 -12.53 -0.97
C LEU A 282 11.40 -13.42 -1.27
N PHE A 283 11.19 -14.47 -2.05
CA PHE A 283 12.24 -15.27 -2.65
C PHE A 283 12.39 -14.95 -4.13
N ILE A 284 13.56 -14.41 -4.50
CA ILE A 284 13.87 -14.06 -5.87
C ILE A 284 15.37 -14.12 -6.13
N ASP A 285 15.79 -14.64 -7.29
CA ASP A 285 17.21 -14.68 -7.69
C ASP A 285 18.14 -15.40 -6.70
N GLY A 286 17.66 -16.47 -6.06
CA GLY A 286 18.43 -17.17 -5.02
C GLY A 286 18.66 -16.31 -3.77
N ARG A 287 17.71 -15.42 -3.45
CA ARG A 287 17.77 -14.53 -2.29
C ARG A 287 16.48 -14.57 -1.51
N GLU A 288 16.62 -14.48 -0.20
CA GLU A 288 15.56 -14.21 0.75
C GLU A 288 15.58 -12.71 1.07
N CYS A 289 14.46 -12.02 0.79
CA CYS A 289 14.28 -10.59 1.05
C CYS A 289 13.14 -10.42 2.06
N ARG A 290 13.47 -9.96 3.27
CA ARG A 290 12.53 -9.83 4.40
C ARG A 290 11.96 -8.42 4.60
N LEU A 291 12.62 -7.40 4.05
CA LEU A 291 12.09 -6.03 4.09
C LEU A 291 11.05 -5.83 3.00
N CYS A 292 9.84 -6.36 3.25
CA CYS A 292 8.71 -6.20 2.36
C CYS A 292 7.62 -5.34 3.03
N PHE A 293 7.06 -4.40 2.27
CA PHE A 293 6.05 -3.44 2.74
C PHE A 293 4.82 -3.49 1.84
N HIS A 294 3.65 -3.33 2.44
CA HIS A 294 2.40 -3.15 1.71
C HIS A 294 2.41 -1.83 0.93
N VAL A 295 1.85 -1.82 -0.28
CA VAL A 295 1.79 -0.63 -1.12
C VAL A 295 0.40 -0.50 -1.75
N ASP A 296 -0.30 0.60 -1.46
CA ASP A 296 -1.59 0.89 -2.08
C ASP A 296 -1.41 1.36 -3.54
N SER A 297 -0.46 2.27 -3.77
CA SER A 297 -0.17 2.85 -5.09
C SER A 297 1.32 2.86 -5.39
N GLU A 298 1.75 2.07 -6.37
CA GLU A 298 3.16 1.97 -6.78
C GLU A 298 3.72 3.31 -7.29
N ALA A 299 2.89 4.09 -7.99
CA ALA A 299 3.31 5.36 -8.59
C ALA A 299 3.64 6.41 -7.51
N ALA A 300 2.71 6.61 -6.57
CA ALA A 300 2.90 7.54 -5.45
C ALA A 300 4.05 7.08 -4.54
N HIS A 301 4.09 5.78 -4.23
CA HIS A 301 5.09 5.23 -3.33
C HIS A 301 6.51 5.34 -3.91
N SER A 302 6.70 5.01 -5.19
CA SER A 302 8.02 5.03 -5.84
C SER A 302 8.63 6.42 -5.97
N ALA A 303 7.82 7.47 -6.10
CA ALA A 303 8.30 8.84 -6.16
C ALA A 303 8.91 9.30 -4.82
N LEU A 304 8.26 8.95 -3.71
CA LEU A 304 8.72 9.29 -2.36
C LEU A 304 9.88 8.40 -1.92
N ALA A 305 9.75 7.09 -2.12
CA ALA A 305 10.72 6.10 -1.69
C ALA A 305 12.06 6.18 -2.44
N ALA A 306 12.12 6.82 -3.61
CA ALA A 306 13.38 7.09 -4.33
C ALA A 306 14.38 7.92 -3.51
N LYS A 307 13.92 8.68 -2.50
CA LYS A 307 14.79 9.46 -1.58
C LYS A 307 15.53 8.60 -0.54
N SER A 308 15.19 7.31 -0.41
CA SER A 308 15.77 6.39 0.57
C SER A 308 17.21 5.94 0.30
N ASP A 309 17.76 6.22 -0.89
CA ASP A 309 19.00 5.62 -1.43
C ASP A 309 19.00 4.07 -1.39
N CYS A 310 17.84 3.44 -1.23
CA CYS A 310 17.69 1.99 -1.22
C CYS A 310 17.25 1.48 -2.60
N CYS A 311 17.68 0.26 -2.94
CA CYS A 311 17.16 -0.40 -4.14
C CYS A 311 15.82 -1.04 -3.79
N ILE A 312 14.76 -0.67 -4.52
CA ILE A 312 13.39 -1.08 -4.22
C ILE A 312 12.81 -1.77 -5.45
N VAL A 313 12.21 -2.93 -5.22
CA VAL A 313 11.52 -3.70 -6.26
C VAL A 313 10.03 -3.70 -5.91
N TYR A 314 9.20 -3.26 -6.83
CA TYR A 314 7.75 -3.31 -6.73
C TYR A 314 7.27 -4.58 -7.40
N LEU A 315 6.36 -5.28 -6.73
CA LEU A 315 5.86 -6.58 -7.12
C LEU A 315 4.34 -6.57 -7.07
N LYS A 316 3.73 -7.11 -8.12
CA LYS A 316 2.33 -7.49 -8.11
C LYS A 316 2.23 -8.94 -7.66
N LEU A 317 1.44 -9.17 -6.62
CA LEU A 317 1.14 -10.47 -6.06
C LEU A 317 -0.18 -10.98 -6.65
N ALA A 318 -0.15 -12.20 -7.15
CA ALA A 318 -1.33 -12.92 -7.62
C ALA A 318 -1.43 -14.26 -6.89
N ARG A 319 -2.66 -14.65 -6.55
CA ARG A 319 -2.99 -15.96 -5.99
C ARG A 319 -4.41 -16.32 -6.43
N SER A 320 -4.63 -17.59 -6.78
CA SER A 320 -5.95 -18.09 -7.13
C SER A 320 -6.91 -17.92 -5.94
N GLY A 321 -8.03 -17.20 -6.14
CA GLY A 321 -9.06 -17.00 -5.12
C GLY A 321 -8.83 -15.84 -4.16
N ALA A 322 -7.79 -15.01 -4.35
CA ALA A 322 -7.57 -13.80 -3.57
C ALA A 322 -7.40 -12.57 -4.48
N ALA A 323 -7.79 -11.40 -3.98
CA ALA A 323 -7.59 -10.15 -4.69
C ALA A 323 -6.08 -9.88 -4.88
N PRO A 324 -5.65 -9.35 -6.05
CA PRO A 324 -4.25 -9.03 -6.29
C PRO A 324 -3.78 -7.94 -5.32
N ARG A 325 -2.55 -8.08 -4.82
CA ARG A 325 -1.94 -7.15 -3.86
C ARG A 325 -0.66 -6.58 -4.45
N SER A 326 -0.29 -5.37 -4.03
CA SER A 326 0.98 -4.75 -4.42
C SER A 326 1.87 -4.64 -3.19
N VAL A 327 3.13 -5.04 -3.36
CA VAL A 327 4.14 -5.05 -2.29
C VAL A 327 5.43 -4.48 -2.85
N CYS A 328 6.19 -3.78 -2.02
CA CYS A 328 7.57 -3.43 -2.36
C CYS A 328 8.56 -4.18 -1.46
N ALA A 329 9.65 -4.65 -2.07
CA ALA A 329 10.75 -5.30 -1.37
C ALA A 329 12.01 -4.42 -1.48
N VAL A 330 12.64 -4.15 -0.34
CA VAL A 330 13.89 -3.39 -0.28
C VAL A 330 15.08 -4.36 -0.34
N ILE A 331 15.87 -4.23 -1.40
CA ILE A 331 17.08 -5.03 -1.62
C ILE A 331 18.26 -4.33 -0.97
N THR A 332 18.77 -4.92 0.10
CA THR A 332 19.78 -4.30 0.95
C THR A 332 21.19 -4.82 0.72
N THR A 333 21.35 -6.02 0.15
CA THR A 333 22.65 -6.60 -0.24
C THR A 333 22.53 -7.43 -1.52
N GLY A 334 23.67 -7.75 -2.15
CA GLY A 334 23.74 -8.53 -3.39
C GLY A 334 24.04 -7.69 -4.63
N ARG A 335 23.47 -8.12 -5.77
CA ARG A 335 23.62 -7.50 -7.11
C ARG A 335 22.27 -7.01 -7.63
N THR A 336 22.19 -5.86 -8.29
CA THR A 336 20.92 -5.36 -8.84
C THR A 336 20.62 -5.85 -10.25
N ILE A 337 21.64 -6.25 -11.02
CA ILE A 337 21.55 -6.67 -12.42
C ILE A 337 20.43 -7.69 -12.74
N PRO A 338 20.26 -8.79 -11.97
CA PRO A 338 19.25 -9.79 -12.30
C PRO A 338 17.81 -9.35 -11.95
N LEU A 339 17.63 -8.15 -11.37
CA LEU A 339 16.33 -7.62 -11.01
C LEU A 339 15.82 -6.73 -12.15
N TYR A 340 15.10 -7.35 -13.09
CA TYR A 340 14.45 -6.67 -14.21
C TYR A 340 12.92 -6.86 -14.14
N VAL A 341 12.20 -5.91 -14.75
CA VAL A 341 10.73 -5.94 -14.83
C VAL A 341 10.26 -7.20 -15.56
N GLY A 342 9.24 -7.88 -15.02
CA GLY A 342 8.72 -9.14 -15.54
C GLY A 342 9.42 -10.40 -15.01
N ARG A 343 10.43 -10.27 -14.14
CA ARG A 343 10.99 -11.43 -13.44
C ARG A 343 10.00 -11.91 -12.38
N ASN A 344 9.82 -13.23 -12.32
CA ASN A 344 8.96 -13.86 -11.34
C ASN A 344 9.76 -14.27 -10.09
N GLY A 345 9.08 -14.26 -8.95
CA GLY A 345 9.53 -14.76 -7.66
C GLY A 345 8.35 -15.31 -6.88
N VAL A 346 8.63 -15.81 -5.68
CA VAL A 346 7.60 -16.34 -4.78
C VAL A 346 7.60 -15.49 -3.52
N PHE A 347 6.44 -14.99 -3.14
CA PHE A 347 6.25 -14.23 -1.91
C PHE A 347 5.47 -15.07 -0.90
N TYR A 348 6.01 -15.20 0.31
CA TYR A 348 5.30 -15.81 1.42
C TYR A 348 4.74 -14.71 2.30
N ASP A 349 3.42 -14.69 2.40
CA ASP A 349 2.72 -13.88 3.39
C ASP A 349 2.95 -14.46 4.79
N ARG A 350 2.56 -13.71 5.81
CA ARG A 350 2.78 -14.12 7.21
C ARG A 350 2.03 -15.37 7.63
N ASP A 351 0.95 -15.69 6.95
CA ASP A 351 0.17 -16.92 7.17
C ASP A 351 0.82 -18.16 6.54
N GLY A 352 2.03 -18.02 5.99
CA GLY A 352 2.72 -19.09 5.24
C GLY A 352 2.14 -19.32 3.84
N ASN A 353 1.17 -18.51 3.43
CA ASN A 353 0.55 -18.56 2.12
C ASN A 353 1.52 -18.08 1.03
N ALA A 354 1.72 -18.91 0.00
CA ALA A 354 2.54 -18.55 -1.16
C ALA A 354 1.74 -17.71 -2.17
N TRP A 355 2.38 -16.70 -2.72
CA TRP A 355 1.88 -15.80 -3.75
C TRP A 355 2.87 -15.74 -4.91
N ASP A 356 2.34 -15.75 -6.13
CA ASP A 356 3.12 -15.51 -7.32
C ASP A 356 3.46 -14.03 -7.41
N ALA A 357 4.75 -13.69 -7.37
CA ALA A 357 5.22 -12.32 -7.37
C ALA A 357 5.88 -11.99 -8.71
N THR A 358 5.39 -10.95 -9.39
CA THR A 358 5.99 -10.46 -10.64
C THR A 358 6.51 -9.05 -10.45
N ILE A 359 7.77 -8.79 -10.81
CA ILE A 359 8.34 -7.44 -10.73
C ILE A 359 7.65 -6.50 -11.73
N THR A 360 7.05 -5.42 -11.23
CA THR A 360 6.43 -4.36 -12.05
C THR A 360 7.37 -3.19 -12.28
N LYS A 361 8.14 -2.80 -11.25
CA LYS A 361 9.05 -1.65 -11.31
C LYS A 361 10.28 -1.88 -10.44
N VAL A 362 11.43 -1.38 -10.88
CA VAL A 362 12.68 -1.40 -10.11
C VAL A 362 13.21 0.02 -9.97
N VAL A 363 13.36 0.48 -8.72
CA VAL A 363 14.10 1.69 -8.38
C VAL A 363 15.53 1.27 -8.08
N GLN A 364 16.42 1.51 -9.04
CA GLN A 364 17.82 1.11 -8.93
C GLN A 364 18.59 2.09 -8.04
N ALA A 365 19.27 1.54 -7.02
CA ALA A 365 20.24 2.25 -6.19
C ALA A 365 21.42 1.33 -5.88
N GLN A 366 22.51 1.86 -5.32
CA GLN A 366 23.67 1.06 -4.97
C GLN A 366 23.37 0.08 -3.83
N VAL A 367 23.66 -1.20 -4.04
CA VAL A 367 23.43 -2.28 -3.06
C VAL A 367 24.73 -2.83 -2.48
N SER A 368 25.83 -2.80 -3.24
CA SER A 368 27.14 -3.26 -2.77
C SER A 368 28.31 -2.45 -3.36
N LEU A 369 29.43 -2.40 -2.63
CA LEU A 369 30.65 -1.73 -3.09
C LEU A 369 31.28 -2.44 -4.30
N CYS A 370 31.22 -3.77 -4.34
CA CYS A 370 31.75 -4.55 -5.45
C CYS A 370 30.98 -4.27 -6.76
N GLU A 371 29.66 -4.10 -6.67
CA GLU A 371 28.85 -3.69 -7.82
C GLU A 371 29.20 -2.26 -8.28
N ALA A 372 29.46 -1.35 -7.35
CA ALA A 372 29.87 0.02 -7.67
C ALA A 372 31.25 0.10 -8.33
N PHE A 373 32.17 -0.79 -7.95
CA PHE A 373 33.50 -0.89 -8.57
C PHE A 373 33.42 -1.25 -10.06
N TRP A 374 32.52 -2.17 -10.42
CA TRP A 374 32.34 -2.62 -11.81
C TRP A 374 31.30 -1.80 -12.60
N ALA A 375 30.60 -0.87 -11.96
CA ALA A 375 29.55 -0.08 -12.62
C ALA A 375 30.05 0.78 -13.79
N PRO A 376 31.20 1.50 -13.70
CA PRO A 376 31.73 2.28 -14.83
C PRO A 376 32.06 1.41 -16.04
N TRP A 377 32.72 0.27 -15.82
CA TRP A 377 33.10 -0.69 -16.86
C TRP A 377 31.89 -1.26 -17.60
N ARG A 378 30.81 -1.52 -16.87
CA ARG A 378 29.55 -1.97 -17.47
C ARG A 378 28.93 -0.92 -18.37
N LYS A 379 28.88 0.35 -17.92
CA LYS A 379 28.37 1.46 -18.74
C LYS A 379 29.19 1.63 -20.02
N ILE A 380 30.52 1.52 -19.92
CA ILE A 380 31.39 1.54 -21.10
C ILE A 380 31.05 0.40 -22.06
N GLY A 381 30.90 -0.83 -21.55
CA GLY A 381 30.48 -1.98 -22.34
C GLY A 381 29.11 -1.81 -23.01
N GLU A 382 28.13 -1.25 -22.30
CA GLU A 382 26.79 -0.95 -22.85
C GLU A 382 26.83 0.10 -23.97
N LEU A 383 27.66 1.14 -23.83
CA LEU A 383 27.87 2.15 -24.87
C LEU A 383 28.52 1.53 -26.11
N ILE A 384 29.55 0.70 -25.94
CA ILE A 384 30.22 -0.01 -27.03
C ILE A 384 29.24 -0.97 -27.72
N GLY A 385 28.52 -1.79 -26.95
CA GLY A 385 27.51 -2.71 -27.48
C GLY A 385 26.38 -1.98 -28.21
N GLY A 386 25.95 -0.82 -27.69
CA GLY A 386 24.98 0.06 -28.34
C GLY A 386 25.47 0.61 -29.68
N GLN A 387 26.73 1.00 -29.76
CA GLN A 387 27.35 1.44 -31.02
C GLN A 387 27.48 0.30 -32.03
N ILE A 388 27.90 -0.91 -31.59
CA ILE A 388 27.95 -2.10 -32.44
C ILE A 388 26.55 -2.44 -32.96
N LYS A 389 25.53 -2.42 -32.10
CA LYS A 389 24.15 -2.71 -32.49
C LYS A 389 23.59 -1.68 -33.48
N LYS A 390 23.88 -0.39 -33.30
CA LYS A 390 23.54 0.66 -34.26
C LYS A 390 24.23 0.42 -35.60
N PHE A 391 25.53 0.12 -35.59
CA PHE A 391 26.30 -0.16 -36.81
C PHE A 391 25.80 -1.41 -37.56
N VAL A 392 25.49 -2.49 -36.83
CA VAL A 392 24.91 -3.72 -37.42
C VAL A 392 23.49 -3.45 -37.93
N GLY A 393 22.66 -2.70 -37.19
CA GLY A 393 21.31 -2.32 -37.62
C GLY A 393 21.31 -1.42 -38.86
N ASP A 394 22.23 -0.47 -38.94
CA ASP A 394 22.43 0.41 -40.10
C ASP A 394 22.99 -0.36 -41.31
N THR A 395 23.75 -1.42 -41.07
CA THR A 395 24.23 -2.32 -42.14
C THR A 395 23.12 -3.25 -42.59
N GLN A 396 22.30 -3.77 -41.69
CA GLN A 396 21.19 -4.68 -42.01
C GLN A 396 20.06 -3.95 -42.77
N THR A 397 19.74 -2.70 -42.40
CA THR A 397 18.81 -1.84 -43.16
C THR A 397 19.35 -1.52 -44.56
N LYS A 398 20.66 -1.39 -44.75
CA LYS A 398 21.28 -1.24 -46.08
C LYS A 398 21.38 -2.56 -46.86
N SER A 399 21.52 -3.70 -46.19
CA SER A 399 21.58 -5.02 -46.83
C SER A 399 20.20 -5.55 -47.27
N VAL A 400 19.10 -5.18 -46.61
CA VAL A 400 17.74 -5.54 -47.06
C VAL A 400 17.33 -4.74 -48.30
N GLY A 401 17.82 -3.50 -48.46
CA GLY A 401 17.70 -2.73 -49.71
C GLY A 401 18.62 -3.21 -50.84
N GLY A 402 19.70 -3.93 -50.51
CA GLY A 402 20.62 -4.53 -51.47
C GLY A 402 20.19 -5.93 -51.95
N VAL A 403 19.58 -6.74 -51.08
CA VAL A 403 19.10 -8.09 -51.43
C VAL A 403 17.84 -8.03 -52.30
N THR A 404 16.98 -7.02 -52.14
CA THR A 404 15.88 -6.78 -53.10
C THR A 404 16.36 -6.30 -54.48
N LYS A 405 17.60 -5.81 -54.59
CA LYS A 405 18.21 -5.37 -55.85
C LYS A 405 19.18 -6.38 -56.49
N ALA A 406 19.57 -7.42 -55.75
CA ALA A 406 20.56 -8.41 -56.19
C ALA A 406 19.93 -9.72 -56.71
N ILE A 407 18.59 -9.86 -56.66
CA ILE A 407 17.88 -11.05 -57.18
C ILE A 407 17.51 -10.88 -58.68
N ASP A 408 17.51 -9.65 -59.22
CA ASP A 408 17.23 -9.36 -60.65
C ASP A 408 18.48 -9.37 -61.55
N GLY A 409 19.66 -9.68 -61.01
CA GLY A 409 20.94 -9.54 -61.71
C GLY A 409 21.78 -10.81 -61.73
N VAL A 410 21.21 -11.94 -62.15
CA VAL A 410 22.01 -13.12 -62.48
C VAL A 410 22.60 -12.95 -63.88
N GLY A 411 23.93 -12.87 -63.99
CA GLY A 411 24.62 -12.85 -65.28
C GLY A 411 26.14 -12.86 -65.22
N ALA A 412 26.70 -14.07 -65.11
CA ALA A 412 28.02 -14.51 -65.62
C ALA A 412 29.32 -13.75 -65.25
N ALA A 413 30.23 -14.45 -64.56
CA ALA A 413 31.57 -14.85 -65.03
C ALA A 413 32.59 -14.89 -63.87
N ALA A 414 33.32 -16.01 -63.82
CA ALA A 414 34.35 -16.29 -62.83
C ALA A 414 35.72 -15.72 -63.24
N ALA A 415 36.47 -15.14 -62.29
CA ALA A 415 37.94 -15.15 -62.28
C ALA A 415 38.51 -14.79 -60.88
N LYS A 416 39.59 -15.49 -60.50
CA LYS A 416 40.38 -15.41 -59.25
C LYS A 416 41.41 -14.23 -59.29
N PRO A 417 42.18 -13.91 -58.22
CA PRO A 417 42.53 -12.54 -57.83
C PRO A 417 43.94 -12.10 -58.25
N ALA A 418 44.13 -10.79 -58.44
CA ALA A 418 45.44 -10.16 -58.57
C ALA A 418 45.62 -9.00 -57.56
N ALA A 419 46.86 -8.86 -57.08
CA ALA A 419 47.33 -7.96 -56.03
C ALA A 419 47.30 -6.46 -56.44
N PRO A 420 47.34 -5.51 -55.47
CA PRO A 420 47.10 -4.10 -55.75
C PRO A 420 48.36 -3.40 -56.29
N SER A 421 48.18 -2.54 -57.29
CA SER A 421 49.13 -1.47 -57.62
C SER A 421 48.39 -0.14 -57.64
N ALA A 422 49.08 0.88 -57.12
CA ALA A 422 48.59 2.22 -56.91
C ALA A 422 48.49 2.98 -58.24
N ASP A 423 47.35 3.61 -58.49
CA ASP A 423 47.33 4.96 -59.03
C ASP A 423 45.96 5.64 -58.83
N GLN A 424 46.01 6.90 -58.41
CA GLN A 424 44.84 7.75 -58.22
C GLN A 424 44.42 8.38 -59.55
N SER A 425 43.19 8.12 -59.98
CA SER A 425 42.49 9.03 -60.89
C SER A 425 41.04 9.23 -60.46
N ALA A 426 40.62 10.49 -60.55
CA ALA A 426 39.33 10.99 -60.13
C ALA A 426 38.21 10.46 -61.05
N ASN A 427 37.47 9.46 -60.57
CA ASN A 427 36.02 9.27 -60.76
C ASN A 427 35.56 7.94 -60.11
N GLY A 428 35.93 7.75 -58.85
CA GLY A 428 35.47 6.65 -57.98
C GLY A 428 35.01 7.13 -56.59
N ALA A 429 34.83 8.44 -56.40
CA ALA A 429 34.59 9.06 -55.10
C ALA A 429 33.19 8.77 -54.51
N ALA A 430 32.22 8.36 -55.31
CA ALA A 430 30.85 8.08 -54.85
C ALA A 430 30.61 6.64 -54.36
N LEU A 431 31.52 5.70 -54.63
CA LEU A 431 31.42 4.30 -54.20
C LEU A 431 32.60 3.87 -53.29
N ALA A 432 33.74 4.56 -53.41
CA ALA A 432 34.83 4.46 -52.42
C ALA A 432 34.47 5.15 -51.09
N SER A 433 33.61 6.18 -51.08
CA SER A 433 33.16 6.86 -49.86
C SER A 433 32.24 5.99 -48.99
N SER A 434 31.48 5.05 -49.58
CA SER A 434 30.67 4.09 -48.82
C SER A 434 31.51 2.99 -48.15
N ILE A 435 32.63 2.58 -48.75
CA ILE A 435 33.55 1.58 -48.15
C ILE A 435 34.55 2.26 -47.21
N ALA A 436 34.95 3.51 -47.48
CA ALA A 436 35.77 4.30 -46.59
C ALA A 436 35.03 4.73 -45.31
N ALA A 437 33.73 5.04 -45.39
CA ALA A 437 32.91 5.33 -44.20
C ALA A 437 32.73 4.10 -43.28
N LEU A 438 32.76 2.87 -43.82
CA LEU A 438 32.80 1.62 -43.06
C LEU A 438 34.17 1.40 -42.38
N GLY A 439 35.26 1.84 -43.02
CA GLY A 439 36.63 1.72 -42.52
C GLY A 439 37.00 2.72 -41.42
N ILE A 440 36.36 3.89 -41.36
CA ILE A 440 36.71 4.94 -40.39
C ILE A 440 36.28 4.58 -38.96
N GLY A 441 35.14 3.89 -38.78
CA GLY A 441 34.69 3.46 -37.45
C GLY A 441 35.56 2.36 -36.83
N ILE A 442 35.98 1.39 -37.65
CA ILE A 442 36.86 0.27 -37.22
C ILE A 442 38.32 0.73 -37.15
N GLY A 443 38.74 1.61 -38.06
CA GLY A 443 40.09 2.18 -38.11
C GLY A 443 40.42 3.09 -36.93
N MET A 444 39.46 3.88 -36.42
CA MET A 444 39.69 4.70 -35.22
C MET A 444 39.89 3.87 -33.96
N VAL A 445 39.17 2.76 -33.81
CA VAL A 445 39.37 1.82 -32.70
C VAL A 445 40.70 1.08 -32.87
N GLY A 446 41.01 0.60 -34.09
CA GLY A 446 42.28 -0.03 -34.40
C GLY A 446 43.50 0.88 -34.18
N ALA A 447 43.40 2.16 -34.53
CA ALA A 447 44.45 3.16 -34.33
C ALA A 447 44.61 3.55 -32.84
N ALA A 448 43.52 3.65 -32.08
CA ALA A 448 43.58 3.86 -30.64
C ALA A 448 44.24 2.67 -29.92
N PHE A 449 43.90 1.43 -30.30
CA PHE A 449 44.55 0.23 -29.80
C PHE A 449 46.02 0.16 -30.21
N ALA A 450 46.35 0.44 -31.48
CA ALA A 450 47.73 0.44 -31.96
C ALA A 450 48.60 1.52 -31.27
N GLY A 451 48.05 2.71 -31.00
CA GLY A 451 48.73 3.77 -30.26
C GLY A 451 49.00 3.38 -28.80
N ILE A 452 48.06 2.72 -28.14
CA ILE A 452 48.25 2.19 -26.78
C ILE A 452 49.28 1.06 -26.77
N VAL A 453 49.21 0.14 -27.76
CA VAL A 453 50.20 -0.95 -27.91
C VAL A 453 51.60 -0.40 -28.17
N GLY A 454 51.74 0.65 -29.01
CA GLY A 454 53.01 1.32 -29.27
C GLY A 454 53.60 2.03 -28.05
N LEU A 455 52.76 2.66 -27.22
CA LEU A 455 53.16 3.25 -25.94
C LEU A 455 53.60 2.21 -24.89
N VAL A 456 53.06 0.99 -24.98
CA VAL A 456 53.29 -0.10 -24.01
C VAL A 456 54.47 -1.01 -24.41
N ALA A 457 54.81 -1.08 -25.70
CA ALA A 457 55.83 -1.98 -26.25
C ALA A 457 57.26 -1.76 -25.70
N GLY A 458 57.57 -0.59 -25.13
CA GLY A 458 58.88 -0.25 -24.57
C GLY A 458 59.00 -0.36 -23.03
N LEU A 459 57.92 -0.68 -22.32
CA LEU A 459 57.93 -0.73 -20.84
C LEU A 459 58.04 -2.18 -20.33
N PRO A 460 58.76 -2.40 -19.21
CA PRO A 460 58.76 -3.70 -18.55
C PRO A 460 57.34 -4.03 -18.05
N TRP A 461 56.95 -5.31 -18.17
CA TRP A 461 55.59 -5.80 -17.95
C TRP A 461 54.97 -5.43 -16.59
N TRP A 462 55.78 -5.21 -15.56
CA TRP A 462 55.30 -4.78 -14.24
C TRP A 462 54.85 -3.31 -14.24
N LYS A 463 55.53 -2.42 -14.98
CA LYS A 463 55.10 -1.01 -15.12
C LYS A 463 53.80 -0.91 -15.92
N THR A 464 53.64 -1.76 -16.93
CA THR A 464 52.41 -1.83 -17.72
C THR A 464 51.27 -2.39 -16.87
N ALA A 465 51.51 -3.43 -16.06
CA ALA A 465 50.54 -3.95 -15.09
C ALA A 465 50.13 -2.90 -14.04
N ILE A 466 51.07 -2.15 -13.48
CA ILE A 466 50.77 -1.04 -12.54
C ILE A 466 49.97 0.06 -13.24
N GLY A 467 50.35 0.44 -14.46
CA GLY A 467 49.62 1.45 -15.24
C GLY A 467 48.16 1.05 -15.49
N VAL A 468 47.92 -0.21 -15.87
CA VAL A 468 46.56 -0.75 -16.03
C VAL A 468 45.78 -0.72 -14.71
N LEU A 469 46.40 -1.14 -13.60
CA LEU A 469 45.77 -1.08 -12.28
C LEU A 469 45.42 0.35 -11.85
N LEU A 470 46.29 1.33 -12.13
CA LEU A 470 46.03 2.74 -11.84
C LEU A 470 44.85 3.28 -12.64
N VAL A 471 44.72 2.92 -13.92
CA VAL A 471 43.56 3.29 -14.74
C VAL A 471 42.28 2.65 -14.19
N ILE A 472 42.33 1.36 -13.83
CA ILE A 472 41.20 0.67 -13.21
C ILE A 472 40.78 1.35 -11.92
N ALA A 473 41.74 1.67 -11.05
CA ALA A 473 41.48 2.39 -9.82
C ALA A 473 40.93 3.80 -10.09
N ALA A 474 41.50 4.58 -11.01
CA ALA A 474 41.05 5.93 -11.31
C ALA A 474 39.60 5.98 -11.81
N VAL A 475 39.19 5.00 -12.63
CA VAL A 475 37.82 4.89 -13.14
C VAL A 475 36.84 4.40 -12.06
N SER A 476 37.25 3.43 -11.24
CA SER A 476 36.35 2.77 -10.28
C SER A 476 36.27 3.47 -8.92
N LEU A 477 37.35 4.09 -8.43
CA LEU A 477 37.44 4.65 -7.08
C LEU A 477 36.38 5.74 -6.80
N PRO A 478 36.11 6.71 -7.69
CA PRO A 478 35.04 7.69 -7.46
C PRO A 478 33.68 7.04 -7.25
N SER A 479 33.38 5.98 -8.00
CA SER A 479 32.12 5.23 -7.89
C SER A 479 32.01 4.47 -6.57
N VAL A 480 33.12 3.87 -6.11
CA VAL A 480 33.18 3.17 -4.82
C VAL A 480 33.01 4.15 -3.65
N VAL A 481 33.66 5.32 -3.71
CA VAL A 481 33.54 6.37 -2.68
C VAL A 481 32.10 6.87 -2.60
N LEU A 482 31.47 7.19 -3.74
CA LEU A 482 30.06 7.60 -3.78
C LEU A 482 29.13 6.51 -3.24
N ALA A 483 29.36 5.26 -3.63
CA ALA A 483 28.58 4.13 -3.12
C ALA A 483 28.76 3.93 -1.61
N TRP A 484 29.95 4.13 -1.08
CA TRP A 484 30.22 4.06 0.36
C TRP A 484 29.40 5.09 1.15
N PHE A 485 29.34 6.35 0.67
CA PHE A 485 28.51 7.37 1.30
C PHE A 485 27.02 7.04 1.21
N LYS A 486 26.54 6.64 0.02
CA LYS A 486 25.13 6.29 -0.18
C LYS A 486 24.70 5.10 0.68
N LEU A 487 25.49 4.03 0.70
CA LEU A 487 25.22 2.84 1.50
C LEU A 487 25.13 3.10 3.01
N ARG A 488 25.83 4.13 3.51
CA ARG A 488 25.76 4.60 4.91
C ARG A 488 24.62 5.59 5.18
N ARG A 489 24.10 6.25 4.14
CA ARG A 489 22.97 7.19 4.22
C ARG A 489 21.62 6.53 4.00
N ARG A 490 21.59 5.28 3.54
CA ARG A 490 20.36 4.49 3.34
C ARG A 490 19.42 4.59 4.53
N ASP A 491 18.17 4.92 4.23
CA ASP A 491 17.15 5.27 5.20
C ASP A 491 15.81 4.67 4.78
N ILE A 492 15.25 3.79 5.61
CA ILE A 492 13.92 3.21 5.36
C ILE A 492 12.77 4.15 5.78
N GLY A 493 13.05 5.24 6.47
CA GLY A 493 12.07 6.25 6.86
C GLY A 493 11.35 6.85 5.65
N ALA A 494 12.05 7.10 4.55
CA ALA A 494 11.42 7.54 3.30
C ALA A 494 10.51 6.48 2.67
N VAL A 495 10.80 5.19 2.88
CA VAL A 495 9.94 4.08 2.44
C VAL A 495 8.68 4.01 3.30
N LEU A 496 8.82 4.11 4.62
CA LEU A 496 7.69 4.15 5.55
C LEU A 496 6.82 5.39 5.37
N ASN A 497 7.41 6.56 5.12
CA ASN A 497 6.66 7.77 4.78
C ASN A 497 5.83 7.58 3.51
N ALA A 498 6.33 6.80 2.55
CA ALA A 498 5.58 6.44 1.35
C ALA A 498 4.45 5.44 1.62
N CYS A 499 4.54 4.65 2.70
CA CYS A 499 3.46 3.80 3.24
C CYS A 499 2.45 4.57 4.13
N GLY A 500 2.47 5.90 4.12
CA GLY A 500 1.53 6.73 4.89
C GLY A 500 1.92 6.97 6.36
N TRP A 501 3.12 6.54 6.78
CA TRP A 501 3.63 6.84 8.12
C TRP A 501 4.19 8.27 8.20
N ALA A 502 4.26 8.83 9.41
CA ALA A 502 4.96 10.07 9.70
C ALA A 502 6.21 9.74 10.53
N VAL A 503 7.31 9.39 9.84
CA VAL A 503 8.60 9.09 10.47
C VAL A 503 9.37 10.40 10.70
N ASN A 504 9.67 10.68 11.96
CA ASN A 504 10.30 11.92 12.41
C ASN A 504 11.83 11.92 12.22
N ARG A 505 12.46 10.74 12.25
CA ARG A 505 13.92 10.59 12.18
C ARG A 505 14.34 9.56 11.13
N PRO A 506 15.48 9.76 10.44
CA PRO A 506 15.93 8.81 9.43
C PRO A 506 16.29 7.47 10.06
N LEU A 507 15.63 6.40 9.63
CA LEU A 507 15.82 5.02 10.06
C LEU A 507 16.94 4.35 9.25
N ARG A 508 18.18 4.63 9.65
CA ARG A 508 19.37 4.05 9.02
C ARG A 508 19.65 2.65 9.53
N PHE A 509 20.27 1.82 8.69
CA PHE A 509 20.69 0.48 9.09
C PHE A 509 22.15 0.20 8.71
N SER A 510 22.83 -0.56 9.57
CA SER A 510 24.21 -0.98 9.33
C SER A 510 24.31 -2.05 8.24
N GLN A 511 25.52 -2.28 7.70
CA GLN A 511 25.75 -3.38 6.75
C GLN A 511 25.50 -4.76 7.37
N LYS A 512 25.70 -4.92 8.68
CA LYS A 512 25.37 -6.16 9.41
C LYS A 512 23.87 -6.41 9.38
N LEU A 513 23.09 -5.37 9.62
CA LEU A 513 21.63 -5.45 9.60
C LEU A 513 21.09 -5.61 8.16
N ALA A 514 21.71 -4.96 7.17
CA ALA A 514 21.41 -5.18 5.74
C ALA A 514 21.52 -6.67 5.36
N ARG A 515 22.58 -7.36 5.76
CA ARG A 515 22.75 -8.81 5.48
C ARG A 515 21.70 -9.69 6.16
N ARG A 516 20.97 -9.18 7.16
CA ARG A 516 19.84 -9.90 7.77
C ARG A 516 18.56 -9.74 6.97
N PHE A 517 18.36 -8.57 6.35
CA PHE A 517 17.20 -8.28 5.53
C PHE A 517 17.24 -8.89 4.14
N THR A 518 18.43 -8.98 3.55
CA THR A 518 18.64 -9.67 2.28
C THR A 518 19.75 -10.69 2.43
N ARG A 519 19.41 -11.97 2.32
CA ARG A 519 20.33 -13.11 2.39
C ARG A 519 20.37 -13.83 1.06
N ARG A 520 21.53 -14.38 0.71
CA ARG A 520 21.65 -15.31 -0.42
C ARG A 520 21.38 -16.72 0.13
N VAL A 521 20.46 -17.43 -0.50
CA VAL A 521 20.07 -18.81 -0.16
C VAL A 521 20.89 -19.78 -1.00
#